data_AF-A0A916G544-F1
#
_entry.id   AF-A0A916G544-F1
#
_cell.length_a   1.000
_cell.length_b   1.000
_cell.length_c   1.000
_cell.angle_alpha   90.00
_cell.angle_beta   90.00
_cell.angle_gamma   90.00
#
_symmetry.space_group_name_H-M   'P 1'
#
loop_
_entity.id
_entity.type
_entity.pdbx_description
1 polymer ?
#
loop_
_entity_poly.entity_id
_entity_poly.type
_entity_poly.pdbx_seq_one_letter_code
_entity_poly.pdbx_strand_id
1 'polypeptide(L)'
;MRAATKPFILPEAGPAPDYDPDCRSCARLAGFLDRVRTAHPGYWCRPVPPFGPRGAPLLLVGLAPGMHGANASGRAFTGDHAGILLYETLFDFGFASAPVSVSRDDDLALTGCRISNAVKCLPPQNRPLPAEVAACGRYLAADLASLPDGAAVVALGRVAHEAVLRVLGVRRLAHPFAHGARHALPGGRLTMFDTFHCSRYNTNTRRLTRAMFRAVFRDAAAHLGRPAPAT
;
A
#
# COMPACT_ATOMS: atom_id res chain seq x y z
N MET A 1 -14.11 -16.94 -32.59
CA MET A 1 -12.64 -17.14 -32.44
C MET A 1 -12.23 -16.57 -31.08
N ARG A 2 -11.84 -17.42 -30.11
CA ARG A 2 -11.32 -16.94 -28.82
C ARG A 2 -9.93 -16.37 -29.08
N ALA A 3 -9.76 -15.06 -28.93
CA ALA A 3 -8.45 -14.44 -28.99
C ALA A 3 -7.54 -15.16 -27.99
N ALA A 4 -6.42 -15.70 -28.45
CA ALA A 4 -5.42 -16.29 -27.58
C ALA A 4 -4.99 -15.22 -26.58
N THR A 5 -5.31 -15.43 -25.30
CA THR A 5 -4.91 -14.54 -24.21
C THR A 5 -3.38 -14.60 -24.17
N LYS A 6 -2.73 -13.53 -24.63
CA LYS A 6 -1.28 -13.35 -24.50
C LYS A 6 -0.92 -13.62 -23.03
N PRO A 7 0.07 -14.46 -22.73
CA PRO A 7 0.43 -14.78 -21.35
C PRO A 7 0.68 -13.46 -20.60
N PHE A 8 -0.05 -13.28 -19.50
CA PHE A 8 0.14 -12.13 -18.66
C PHE A 8 1.42 -12.32 -17.85
N ILE A 9 2.47 -11.66 -18.29
CA ILE A 9 3.76 -11.66 -17.60
C ILE A 9 3.76 -10.39 -16.75
N LEU A 10 3.90 -10.54 -15.43
CA LEU A 10 4.18 -9.38 -14.58
C LEU A 10 5.38 -8.64 -15.16
N PRO A 11 5.39 -7.30 -15.21
CA PRO A 11 6.57 -6.59 -15.66
C PRO A 11 7.77 -7.13 -14.88
N GLU A 12 8.77 -7.63 -15.61
CA GLU A 12 10.04 -8.04 -14.99
C GLU A 12 10.55 -6.85 -14.17
N ALA A 13 11.04 -7.13 -12.96
CA ALA A 13 11.76 -6.13 -12.21
C ALA A 13 12.98 -5.75 -13.06
N GLY A 14 12.90 -4.62 -13.77
CA GLY A 14 14.04 -4.09 -14.52
C GLY A 14 15.23 -3.84 -13.57
N PRO A 15 16.40 -3.48 -14.10
CA PRO A 15 17.63 -3.30 -13.31
C PRO A 15 17.59 -2.15 -12.28
N ALA A 16 16.44 -1.48 -12.13
CA ALA A 16 16.25 -0.41 -11.17
C ALA A 16 16.20 -0.97 -9.74
N PRO A 17 16.76 -0.26 -8.74
CA PRO A 17 16.66 -0.68 -7.36
C PRO A 17 15.20 -0.80 -6.92
N ASP A 18 14.86 -1.87 -6.21
CA ASP A 18 13.53 -2.16 -5.65
C ASP A 18 12.98 -0.99 -4.81
N TYR A 19 13.88 -0.16 -4.28
CA TYR A 19 13.62 1.07 -3.56
C TYR A 19 14.90 1.92 -3.53
N ASP A 20 14.78 3.24 -3.67
CA ASP A 20 15.90 4.17 -3.48
C ASP A 20 15.51 5.25 -2.43
N PRO A 21 16.22 5.29 -1.28
CA PRO A 21 15.92 6.18 -0.16
C PRO A 21 16.23 7.66 -0.46
N ASP A 22 17.01 7.94 -1.50
CA ASP A 22 17.44 9.28 -1.90
C ASP A 22 16.81 9.71 -3.23
N CYS A 23 15.76 9.00 -3.66
CA CYS A 23 15.05 9.28 -4.89
C CYS A 23 14.43 10.69 -4.91
N ARG A 24 14.82 11.48 -5.91
CA ARG A 24 14.32 12.85 -6.11
C ARG A 24 13.69 13.08 -7.50
N SER A 25 13.33 12.01 -8.22
CA SER A 25 12.79 12.09 -9.59
C SER A 25 11.51 12.93 -9.74
N CYS A 26 10.78 13.19 -8.65
CA CYS A 26 9.58 14.03 -8.64
C CYS A 26 9.90 15.40 -8.02
N ALA A 27 10.26 16.39 -8.83
CA ALA A 27 10.73 17.71 -8.35
C ALA A 27 9.76 18.40 -7.37
N ARG A 28 8.44 18.35 -7.62
CA ARG A 28 7.42 18.94 -6.73
C ARG A 28 7.41 18.28 -5.34
N LEU A 29 7.52 16.94 -5.30
CA LEU A 29 7.56 16.19 -4.04
C LEU A 29 8.88 16.43 -3.31
N ALA A 30 10.00 16.32 -4.01
CA ALA A 30 11.33 16.52 -3.45
C ALA A 30 11.48 17.92 -2.84
N GLY A 31 11.09 18.97 -3.57
CA GLY A 31 11.11 20.33 -3.06
C GLY A 31 10.13 20.58 -1.92
N PHE A 32 9.01 19.83 -1.85
CA PHE A 32 8.11 19.90 -0.70
C PHE A 32 8.72 19.24 0.54
N LEU A 33 9.35 18.07 0.39
CA LEU A 33 10.07 17.40 1.48
C LEU A 33 11.18 18.30 2.05
N ASP A 34 11.91 19.03 1.21
CA ASP A 34 12.95 19.96 1.67
C ASP A 34 12.35 21.06 2.55
N ARG A 35 11.24 21.69 2.12
CA ARG A 35 10.55 22.70 2.93
C ARG A 35 10.03 22.15 4.25
N VAL A 36 9.46 20.94 4.23
CA VAL A 36 8.96 20.28 5.45
C VAL A 36 10.12 19.93 6.39
N ARG A 37 11.27 19.50 5.86
CA ARG A 37 12.49 19.25 6.66
C ARG A 37 13.00 20.52 7.33
N THR A 38 12.98 21.66 6.64
CA THR A 38 13.34 22.95 7.25
C THR A 38 12.39 23.32 8.40
N ALA A 39 11.08 23.12 8.20
CA ALA A 39 10.07 23.40 9.23
C ALA A 39 10.04 22.38 10.38
N HIS A 40 10.44 21.13 10.10
CA HIS A 40 10.44 20.02 11.05
C HIS A 40 11.76 19.22 10.94
N PRO A 41 12.87 19.71 11.55
CA PRO A 41 14.19 19.09 11.38
C PRO A 41 14.30 17.64 11.83
N GLY A 42 13.46 17.21 12.78
CA GLY A 42 13.43 15.83 13.29
C GLY A 42 12.61 14.85 12.43
N TYR A 43 11.93 15.30 11.37
CA TYR A 43 11.12 14.44 10.52
C TYR A 43 11.96 13.65 9.52
N TRP A 44 11.46 12.48 9.12
CA TRP A 44 12.07 11.64 8.10
C TRP A 44 12.29 12.38 6.77
N CYS A 45 11.24 13.01 6.24
CA CYS A 45 11.28 13.86 5.04
C CYS A 45 12.06 13.28 3.84
N ARG A 46 11.95 11.97 3.62
CA ARG A 46 12.53 11.21 2.50
C ARG A 46 11.44 10.31 1.90
N PRO A 47 11.67 9.68 0.73
CA PRO A 47 10.93 8.48 0.35
C PRO A 47 10.75 7.56 1.57
N VAL A 48 9.54 7.09 1.82
CA VAL A 48 9.23 6.15 2.90
C VAL A 48 9.38 4.74 2.34
N PRO A 49 10.22 3.89 2.97
CA PRO A 49 10.43 2.53 2.51
C PRO A 49 9.16 1.69 2.70
N PRO A 50 8.95 0.64 1.89
CA PRO A 50 8.02 -0.41 2.25
C PRO A 50 8.40 -1.06 3.58
N PHE A 51 7.42 -1.54 4.34
CA PHE A 51 7.61 -2.20 5.64
C PHE A 51 7.13 -3.64 5.61
N GLY A 52 7.86 -4.56 6.23
CA GLY A 52 7.59 -6.01 6.21
C GLY A 52 8.39 -6.77 5.14
N PRO A 53 8.41 -8.11 5.19
CA PRO A 53 9.26 -8.95 4.34
C PRO A 53 8.90 -8.83 2.85
N ARG A 54 9.93 -8.81 1.99
CA ARG A 54 9.78 -8.93 0.53
C ARG A 54 9.19 -10.31 0.19
N GLY A 55 8.33 -10.38 -0.82
CA GLY A 55 7.65 -11.63 -1.18
C GLY A 55 6.60 -12.12 -0.17
N ALA A 56 6.17 -11.26 0.76
CA ALA A 56 5.01 -11.56 1.58
C ALA A 56 3.77 -11.87 0.71
N PRO A 57 2.98 -12.91 1.04
CA PRO A 57 1.78 -13.25 0.29
C PRO A 57 0.66 -12.21 0.40
N LEU A 58 0.71 -11.29 1.36
CA LEU A 58 -0.17 -10.13 1.46
C LEU A 58 0.62 -8.83 1.21
N LEU A 59 0.20 -8.04 0.22
CA LEU A 59 0.71 -6.68 -0.02
C LEU A 59 -0.38 -5.63 0.18
N LEU A 60 -0.14 -4.69 1.08
CA LEU A 60 -0.99 -3.52 1.27
C LEU A 60 -0.42 -2.36 0.45
N VAL A 61 -1.29 -1.67 -0.27
CA VAL A 61 -0.91 -0.49 -1.07
C VAL A 61 -1.73 0.69 -0.61
N GLY A 62 -1.07 1.64 0.07
CA GLY A 62 -1.61 2.95 0.42
C GLY A 62 -1.42 3.98 -0.68
N LEU A 63 -1.92 5.20 -0.42
CA LEU A 63 -1.76 6.33 -1.33
C LEU A 63 -0.33 6.88 -1.31
N ALA A 64 0.05 7.49 -0.18
CA ALA A 64 1.31 8.18 0.03
C ALA A 64 1.49 8.47 1.54
N PRO A 65 2.72 8.81 2.00
CA PRO A 65 2.94 9.26 3.36
C PRO A 65 2.09 10.46 3.77
N GLY A 66 1.55 10.45 4.98
CA GLY A 66 0.93 11.63 5.61
C GLY A 66 1.97 12.51 6.32
N MET A 67 1.69 13.81 6.42
CA MET A 67 2.65 14.83 6.91
C MET A 67 3.24 14.54 8.29
N HIS A 68 2.38 14.22 9.26
CA HIS A 68 2.78 13.91 10.64
C HIS A 68 2.82 12.40 10.93
N GLY A 69 2.46 11.57 9.94
CA GLY A 69 2.56 10.12 10.02
C GLY A 69 3.89 9.65 9.47
N ALA A 70 3.83 8.86 8.40
CA ALA A 70 5.00 8.26 7.78
C ALA A 70 6.09 9.25 7.32
N ASN A 71 5.73 10.50 6.98
CA ASN A 71 6.74 11.52 6.65
C ASN A 71 7.51 12.02 7.87
N ALA A 72 6.93 11.94 9.07
CA ALA A 72 7.59 12.23 10.32
C ALA A 72 8.37 11.01 10.82
N SER A 73 7.71 9.86 10.88
CA SER A 73 8.23 8.63 11.50
C SER A 73 9.19 7.84 10.61
N GLY A 74 9.06 7.92 9.29
CA GLY A 74 9.81 7.12 8.33
C GLY A 74 9.29 5.70 8.12
N ARG A 75 8.14 5.34 8.72
CA ARG A 75 7.48 4.03 8.52
C ARG A 75 6.03 4.21 8.10
N ALA A 76 5.60 3.41 7.12
CA ALA A 76 4.27 3.52 6.55
C ALA A 76 3.19 3.38 7.64
N PHE A 77 2.19 4.28 7.63
CA PHE A 77 1.08 4.29 8.59
C PHE A 77 1.50 4.43 10.07
N THR A 78 2.73 4.84 10.38
CA THR A 78 3.18 5.06 11.77
C THR A 78 3.04 6.54 12.13
N GLY A 79 2.42 6.84 13.28
CA GLY A 79 2.25 8.21 13.78
C GLY A 79 1.02 8.96 13.23
N ASP A 80 0.10 8.27 12.55
CA ASP A 80 -1.16 8.86 12.08
C ASP A 80 -2.40 8.04 12.48
N HIS A 81 -3.58 8.64 12.30
CA HIS A 81 -4.85 8.03 12.64
C HIS A 81 -5.18 6.80 11.78
N ALA A 82 -4.67 6.74 10.54
CA ALA A 82 -4.92 5.61 9.65
C ALA A 82 -4.18 4.36 10.14
N GLY A 83 -3.00 4.55 10.72
CA GLY A 83 -2.20 3.53 11.39
C GLY A 83 -2.93 2.77 12.48
N ILE A 84 -3.72 3.45 13.31
CA ILE A 84 -4.40 2.84 14.47
C ILE A 84 -5.28 1.67 14.00
N LEU A 85 -6.27 1.95 13.15
CA LEU A 85 -7.17 0.91 12.64
C LEU A 85 -6.41 -0.13 11.80
N LEU A 86 -5.39 0.29 11.05
CA LEU A 86 -4.63 -0.62 10.21
C LEU A 86 -3.84 -1.65 11.03
N TYR A 87 -3.01 -1.21 11.96
CA TYR A 87 -2.13 -2.10 12.73
C TYR A 87 -2.92 -2.98 13.71
N GLU A 88 -3.98 -2.46 14.33
CA GLU A 88 -4.92 -3.29 15.12
C GLU A 88 -5.53 -4.39 14.26
N THR A 89 -5.95 -4.07 13.03
CA THR A 89 -6.51 -5.06 12.11
C THR A 89 -5.43 -6.08 11.69
N LEU A 90 -4.22 -5.64 11.35
CA LEU A 90 -3.14 -6.54 10.98
C LEU A 90 -2.78 -7.49 12.12
N PHE A 91 -2.72 -7.01 13.36
CA PHE A 91 -2.46 -7.83 14.53
C PHE A 91 -3.54 -8.89 14.73
N ASP A 92 -4.81 -8.50 14.69
CA ASP A 92 -5.92 -9.43 14.89
C ASP A 92 -5.93 -10.56 13.85
N PHE A 93 -5.55 -10.28 12.60
CA PHE A 93 -5.42 -11.30 11.54
C PHE A 93 -4.03 -11.97 11.49
N GLY A 94 -3.20 -11.79 12.52
CA GLY A 94 -1.89 -12.43 12.68
C GLY A 94 -0.83 -11.96 11.66
N PHE A 95 -1.02 -10.81 11.04
CA PHE A 95 -0.07 -10.20 10.08
C PHE A 95 0.95 -9.28 10.73
N ALA A 96 0.74 -8.89 11.99
CA ALA A 96 1.64 -8.05 12.77
C ALA A 96 1.91 -8.66 14.16
N SER A 97 3.08 -8.41 14.73
CA SER A 97 3.46 -8.87 16.07
C SER A 97 2.81 -8.08 17.21
N ALA A 98 2.36 -6.85 16.94
CA ALA A 98 1.71 -5.98 17.90
C ALA A 98 0.61 -5.13 17.22
N PRO A 99 -0.42 -4.69 17.97
CA PRO A 99 -1.53 -3.90 17.42
C PRO A 99 -1.17 -2.42 17.17
N VAL A 100 0.02 -1.98 17.60
CA VAL A 100 0.45 -0.58 17.52
C VAL A 100 1.80 -0.48 16.82
N SER A 101 1.96 0.56 16.01
CA SER A 101 3.24 1.01 15.47
C SER A 101 3.60 2.34 16.11
N VAL A 102 4.63 2.33 16.95
CA VAL A 102 5.01 3.47 17.81
C VAL A 102 6.04 4.34 17.11
N SER A 103 7.13 3.74 16.65
CA SER A 103 8.23 4.43 15.98
C SER A 103 8.89 3.50 14.99
N ARG A 104 9.62 4.00 13.98
CA ARG A 104 10.31 3.13 13.02
C ARG A 104 11.31 2.16 13.65
N ASP A 105 11.83 2.48 14.84
CA ASP A 105 12.90 1.77 15.53
C ASP A 105 12.35 0.84 16.66
N ASP A 106 11.02 0.64 16.73
CA ASP A 106 10.42 -0.35 17.64
C ASP A 106 10.49 -1.80 17.10
N ASP A 107 10.13 -2.76 17.96
CA ASP A 107 10.15 -4.20 17.65
C ASP A 107 8.93 -4.69 16.84
N LEU A 108 8.11 -3.79 16.26
CA LEU A 108 7.00 -4.21 15.43
C LEU A 108 7.52 -4.98 14.21
N ALA A 109 7.01 -6.19 14.00
CA ALA A 109 7.33 -7.02 12.85
C ALA A 109 6.04 -7.39 12.11
N LEU A 110 6.13 -7.45 10.77
CA LEU A 110 5.05 -7.99 9.94
C LEU A 110 5.41 -9.40 9.48
N THR A 111 4.45 -10.32 9.58
CA THR A 111 4.62 -11.72 9.19
C THR A 111 3.64 -12.07 8.08
N GLY A 112 4.17 -12.45 6.92
CA GLY A 112 3.36 -12.75 5.74
C GLY A 112 2.62 -11.54 5.16
N CYS A 113 2.99 -10.33 5.59
CA CYS A 113 2.41 -9.06 5.14
C CYS A 113 3.51 -8.04 4.84
N ARG A 114 3.31 -7.24 3.79
CA ARG A 114 4.14 -6.08 3.45
C ARG A 114 3.25 -4.87 3.20
N ILE A 115 3.69 -3.70 3.65
CA ILE A 115 3.00 -2.43 3.44
C ILE A 115 3.84 -1.55 2.51
N SER A 116 3.18 -1.02 1.50
CA SER A 116 3.76 -0.13 0.50
C SER A 116 2.79 1.03 0.19
N ASN A 117 3.21 1.93 -0.70
CA ASN A 117 2.40 3.04 -1.18
C ASN A 117 2.58 3.23 -2.69
N ALA A 118 1.53 3.74 -3.33
CA ALA A 118 1.57 4.15 -4.74
C ALA A 118 2.57 5.30 -4.99
N VAL A 119 2.78 6.17 -4.00
CA VAL A 119 3.81 7.21 -4.00
C VAL A 119 4.60 7.14 -2.70
N LYS A 120 5.94 7.13 -2.78
CA LYS A 120 6.81 6.97 -1.61
C LYS A 120 7.06 8.28 -0.84
N CYS A 121 6.83 9.45 -1.44
CA CYS A 121 7.09 10.76 -0.83
C CYS A 121 5.78 11.45 -0.43
N LEU A 122 5.82 12.28 0.62
CA LEU A 122 4.71 13.14 1.02
C LEU A 122 4.31 14.10 -0.11
N PRO A 123 3.06 14.03 -0.61
CA PRO A 123 2.55 15.03 -1.53
C PRO A 123 1.93 16.22 -0.80
N PRO A 124 2.08 17.46 -1.30
CA PRO A 124 1.31 18.60 -0.83
C PRO A 124 -0.20 18.26 -0.75
N GLN A 125 -0.83 18.64 0.36
CA GLN A 125 -2.25 18.39 0.64
C GLN A 125 -2.67 16.91 0.60
N ASN A 126 -1.71 15.97 0.72
CA ASN A 126 -1.93 14.53 0.53
C ASN A 126 -2.53 14.20 -0.85
N ARG A 127 -2.18 14.98 -1.89
CA ARG A 127 -2.67 14.81 -3.26
C ARG A 127 -1.50 14.66 -4.25
N PRO A 128 -1.10 13.43 -4.57
CA PRO A 128 -0.12 13.22 -5.62
C PRO A 128 -0.72 13.50 -7.01
N LEU A 129 0.12 13.95 -7.93
CA LEU A 129 -0.24 14.13 -9.34
C LEU A 129 -0.16 12.79 -10.09
N PRO A 130 -0.92 12.60 -11.19
CA PRO A 130 -0.83 11.39 -11.99
C PRO A 130 0.59 11.05 -12.47
N ALA A 131 1.38 12.06 -12.84
CA ALA A 131 2.78 11.88 -13.24
C ALA A 131 3.67 11.39 -12.10
N GLU A 132 3.41 11.81 -10.86
CA GLU A 132 4.16 11.36 -9.69
C GLU A 132 3.82 9.92 -9.34
N VAL A 133 2.55 9.54 -9.44
CA VAL A 133 2.12 8.14 -9.30
C VAL A 133 2.77 7.26 -10.37
N ALA A 134 2.82 7.73 -11.62
CA ALA A 134 3.48 7.02 -12.72
C ALA A 134 4.99 6.85 -12.47
N ALA A 135 5.68 7.92 -12.07
CA ALA A 135 7.12 7.89 -11.79
C ALA A 135 7.48 6.97 -10.61
N CYS A 136 6.66 6.96 -9.55
CA CYS A 136 6.84 6.05 -8.41
C CYS A 136 6.45 4.59 -8.73
N GLY A 137 5.73 4.37 -9.84
CA GLY A 137 5.24 3.05 -10.26
C GLY A 137 6.34 1.99 -10.36
N ARG A 138 7.60 2.38 -10.63
CA ARG A 138 8.75 1.46 -10.64
C ARG A 138 8.95 0.71 -9.32
N TYR A 139 8.74 1.36 -8.19
CA TYR A 139 8.89 0.74 -6.88
C TYR A 139 7.71 -0.18 -6.54
N LEU A 140 6.50 0.23 -6.94
CA LEU A 140 5.33 -0.62 -6.78
C LEU A 140 5.42 -1.86 -7.70
N ALA A 141 6.02 -1.73 -8.88
CA ALA A 141 6.31 -2.84 -9.77
C ALA A 141 7.26 -3.85 -9.13
N ALA A 142 8.33 -3.39 -8.48
CA ALA A 142 9.24 -4.25 -7.74
C ALA A 142 8.54 -5.01 -6.60
N ASP A 143 7.71 -4.32 -5.81
CA ASP A 143 6.91 -4.97 -4.76
C ASP A 143 5.96 -6.04 -5.35
N LEU A 144 5.23 -5.72 -6.43
CA LEU A 144 4.29 -6.64 -7.09
C LEU A 144 4.99 -7.84 -7.76
N ALA A 145 6.13 -7.63 -8.40
CA ALA A 145 6.90 -8.69 -9.03
C ALA A 145 7.45 -9.69 -8.02
N SER A 146 7.68 -9.25 -6.77
CA SER A 146 8.18 -10.11 -5.69
C SER A 146 7.13 -11.07 -5.11
N LEU A 147 5.84 -10.85 -5.40
CA LEU A 147 4.75 -11.62 -4.77
C LEU A 147 4.71 -13.06 -5.28
N PRO A 148 4.45 -14.04 -4.40
CA PRO A 148 4.23 -15.42 -4.82
C PRO A 148 2.91 -15.58 -5.59
N ASP A 149 2.73 -16.73 -6.22
CA ASP A 149 1.46 -17.08 -6.86
C ASP A 149 0.35 -17.27 -5.81
N GLY A 150 -0.86 -16.80 -6.11
CA GLY A 150 -1.98 -16.79 -5.17
C GLY A 150 -1.92 -15.68 -4.13
N ALA A 151 -1.02 -14.71 -4.27
CA ALA A 151 -0.91 -13.59 -3.33
C ALA A 151 -2.12 -12.63 -3.40
N ALA A 152 -2.36 -11.97 -2.27
CA ALA A 152 -3.39 -10.96 -2.09
C ALA A 152 -2.78 -9.55 -2.13
N VAL A 153 -3.42 -8.63 -2.85
CA VAL A 153 -3.11 -7.20 -2.81
C VAL A 153 -4.29 -6.45 -2.21
N VAL A 154 -4.12 -5.70 -1.13
CA VAL A 154 -5.17 -4.85 -0.55
C VAL A 154 -4.91 -3.39 -0.94
N ALA A 155 -5.77 -2.85 -1.79
CA ALA A 155 -5.70 -1.46 -2.24
C ALA A 155 -6.49 -0.53 -1.31
N LEU A 156 -5.77 0.34 -0.60
CA LEU A 156 -6.34 1.28 0.37
C LEU A 156 -6.77 2.58 -0.34
N GLY A 157 -7.88 2.50 -1.07
CA GLY A 157 -8.52 3.60 -1.79
C GLY A 157 -8.25 3.60 -3.30
N ARG A 158 -9.03 4.41 -4.02
CA ARG A 158 -9.07 4.43 -5.50
C ARG A 158 -7.70 4.66 -6.15
N VAL A 159 -6.90 5.60 -5.65
CA VAL A 159 -5.61 5.91 -6.27
C VAL A 159 -4.62 4.75 -6.12
N ALA A 160 -4.60 4.07 -4.97
CA ALA A 160 -3.78 2.87 -4.78
C ALA A 160 -4.20 1.75 -5.71
N HIS A 161 -5.52 1.50 -5.80
CA HIS A 161 -6.11 0.56 -6.74
C HIS A 161 -5.67 0.86 -8.19
N GLU A 162 -5.83 2.11 -8.63
CA GLU A 162 -5.46 2.51 -9.99
C GLU A 162 -3.94 2.45 -10.25
N ALA A 163 -3.12 2.66 -9.22
CA ALA A 163 -1.68 2.52 -9.32
C ALA A 163 -1.27 1.05 -9.56
N VAL A 164 -1.89 0.11 -8.83
CA VAL A 164 -1.70 -1.33 -9.04
C VAL A 164 -2.10 -1.72 -10.46
N LEU A 165 -3.30 -1.33 -10.90
CA LEU A 165 -3.77 -1.65 -12.27
C LEU A 165 -2.86 -1.05 -13.35
N ARG A 166 -2.36 0.18 -13.16
CA ARG A 166 -1.43 0.84 -14.08
C ARG A 166 -0.14 0.06 -14.21
N VAL A 167 0.48 -0.32 -13.09
CA VAL A 167 1.73 -1.09 -13.08
C VAL A 167 1.55 -2.44 -13.76
N LEU A 168 0.41 -3.07 -13.51
CA LEU A 168 0.04 -4.35 -14.12
C LEU A 168 -0.45 -4.20 -15.57
N GLY A 169 -0.56 -3.00 -16.14
CA GLY A 169 -1.06 -2.80 -17.50
C GLY A 169 -2.51 -3.25 -17.72
N VAL A 170 -3.34 -3.29 -16.66
CA VAL A 170 -4.72 -3.79 -16.72
C VAL A 170 -5.71 -2.64 -16.90
N ARG A 171 -6.77 -2.88 -17.67
CA ARG A 171 -7.79 -1.86 -17.97
C ARG A 171 -8.63 -1.56 -16.73
N ARG A 172 -8.58 -0.31 -16.26
CA ARG A 172 -9.42 0.22 -15.16
C ARG A 172 -10.91 -0.05 -15.34
N LEU A 173 -11.42 0.02 -16.57
CA LEU A 173 -12.84 -0.21 -16.85
C LEU A 173 -13.28 -1.66 -16.55
N ALA A 174 -12.36 -2.61 -16.65
CA ALA A 174 -12.65 -4.00 -16.34
C ALA A 174 -12.63 -4.28 -14.83
N HIS A 175 -11.99 -3.42 -14.04
CA HIS A 175 -11.74 -3.61 -12.60
C HIS A 175 -12.12 -2.31 -11.88
N PRO A 176 -13.41 -1.98 -11.76
CA PRO A 176 -13.83 -0.74 -11.12
C PRO A 176 -13.56 -0.77 -9.61
N PHE A 177 -13.05 0.33 -9.06
CA PHE A 177 -12.87 0.46 -7.61
C PHE A 177 -14.21 0.52 -6.87
N ALA A 178 -14.41 -0.37 -5.90
CA ALA A 178 -15.47 -0.29 -4.90
C ALA A 178 -15.01 -0.93 -3.59
N HIS A 179 -15.42 -0.38 -2.43
CA HIS A 179 -15.07 -1.01 -1.15
C HIS A 179 -15.67 -2.42 -1.06
N GLY A 180 -14.86 -3.39 -0.64
CA GLY A 180 -15.23 -4.80 -0.60
C GLY A 180 -15.14 -5.52 -1.94
N ALA A 181 -14.76 -4.83 -3.03
CA ALA A 181 -14.58 -5.48 -4.31
C ALA A 181 -13.37 -6.43 -4.28
N ARG A 182 -13.52 -7.55 -4.98
CA ARG A 182 -12.49 -8.55 -5.20
C ARG A 182 -12.28 -8.71 -6.70
N HIS A 183 -11.04 -8.55 -7.14
CA HIS A 183 -10.67 -8.65 -8.55
C HIS A 183 -9.64 -9.76 -8.72
N ALA A 184 -9.95 -10.75 -9.55
CA ALA A 184 -8.93 -11.65 -10.07
C ALA A 184 -8.11 -10.87 -11.09
N LEU A 185 -6.82 -10.67 -10.81
CA LEU A 185 -5.93 -9.96 -11.73
C LEU A 185 -5.48 -10.90 -12.86
N PRO A 186 -5.08 -10.36 -14.02
CA PRO A 186 -4.68 -11.17 -15.17
C PRO A 186 -3.63 -12.22 -14.84
N GLY A 187 -3.70 -13.36 -15.54
CA GLY A 187 -2.86 -14.53 -15.26
C GLY A 187 -3.30 -15.35 -14.04
N GLY A 188 -4.33 -14.92 -13.29
CA GLY A 188 -4.84 -15.65 -12.12
C GLY A 188 -3.86 -15.69 -10.94
N ARG A 189 -2.73 -14.99 -11.06
CA ARG A 189 -1.61 -15.03 -10.11
C ARG A 189 -1.88 -14.23 -8.83
N LEU A 190 -2.63 -13.14 -8.95
CA LEU A 190 -2.91 -12.22 -7.85
C LEU A 190 -4.41 -11.98 -7.71
N THR A 191 -4.86 -11.82 -6.47
CA THR A 191 -6.21 -11.31 -6.17
C THR A 191 -6.09 -9.94 -5.51
N MET A 192 -6.76 -8.94 -6.07
CA MET A 192 -6.81 -7.60 -5.46
C MET A 192 -8.12 -7.40 -4.70
N PHE A 193 -8.03 -6.87 -3.48
CA PHE A 193 -9.14 -6.49 -2.62
C PHE A 193 -9.14 -4.98 -2.43
N ASP A 194 -10.29 -4.36 -2.67
CA ASP A 194 -10.44 -2.93 -2.56
C ASP A 194 -11.05 -2.56 -1.22
N THR A 195 -10.54 -1.48 -0.62
CA THR A 195 -11.19 -0.86 0.52
C THR A 195 -11.09 0.65 0.44
N PHE A 196 -12.05 1.37 1.04
CA PHE A 196 -11.82 2.78 1.28
C PHE A 196 -10.61 2.95 2.20
N HIS A 197 -9.85 4.04 2.00
CA HIS A 197 -8.71 4.33 2.86
C HIS A 197 -9.16 4.51 4.32
N CYS A 198 -8.45 3.95 5.29
CA CYS A 198 -8.70 4.10 6.73
C CYS A 198 -8.36 5.50 7.28
N SER A 199 -8.51 6.54 6.47
CA SER A 199 -8.23 7.92 6.90
C SER A 199 -9.21 8.36 7.98
N ARG A 200 -8.77 9.30 8.84
CA ARG A 200 -9.63 9.96 9.85
C ARG A 200 -10.93 10.49 9.26
N TYR A 201 -10.89 11.02 8.04
CA TYR A 201 -12.08 11.51 7.37
C TYR A 201 -13.09 10.38 7.12
N ASN A 202 -12.66 9.26 6.53
CA ASN A 202 -13.56 8.14 6.22
C ASN A 202 -14.08 7.44 7.47
N THR A 203 -13.26 7.32 8.52
CA THR A 203 -13.66 6.70 9.79
C THR A 203 -14.63 7.59 10.58
N ASN A 204 -14.34 8.89 10.69
CA ASN A 204 -15.21 9.82 11.42
C ASN A 204 -16.56 10.05 10.72
N THR A 205 -16.59 10.08 9.38
CA THR A 205 -17.84 10.22 8.60
C THR A 205 -18.60 8.91 8.44
N ARG A 206 -18.10 7.81 9.00
CA ARG A 206 -18.64 6.44 8.85
C ARG A 206 -18.73 5.94 7.40
N ARG A 207 -18.08 6.62 6.45
CA ARG A 207 -17.88 6.09 5.09
C ARG A 207 -17.10 4.77 5.11
N LEU A 208 -16.26 4.59 6.12
CA LEU A 208 -15.63 3.32 6.45
C LEU A 208 -15.77 3.07 7.95
N THR A 209 -16.39 1.96 8.33
CA THR A 209 -16.42 1.50 9.73
C THR A 209 -15.30 0.49 9.99
N ARG A 210 -14.96 0.28 11.27
CA ARG A 210 -14.03 -0.78 11.68
C ARG A 210 -14.48 -2.16 11.17
N ALA A 211 -15.77 -2.48 11.28
CA ALA A 211 -16.31 -3.77 10.82
C ALA A 211 -16.15 -3.94 9.30
N MET A 212 -16.46 -2.90 8.52
CA MET A 212 -16.24 -2.89 7.06
C MET A 212 -14.78 -3.10 6.69
N PHE A 213 -13.86 -2.39 7.36
CA PHE A 213 -12.44 -2.53 7.11
C PHE A 213 -11.95 -3.96 7.43
N ARG A 214 -12.33 -4.49 8.59
CA ARG A 214 -12.00 -5.87 9.00
C ARG A 214 -12.58 -6.92 8.07
N ALA A 215 -13.75 -6.70 7.49
CA ALA A 215 -14.35 -7.64 6.54
C ALA A 215 -13.45 -7.85 5.32
N VAL A 216 -12.84 -6.79 4.78
CA VAL A 216 -11.89 -6.90 3.66
C VAL A 216 -10.65 -7.69 4.05
N PHE A 217 -10.12 -7.48 5.26
CA PHE A 217 -8.94 -8.23 5.75
C PHE A 217 -9.25 -9.68 6.05
N ARG A 218 -10.47 -9.98 6.51
CA ARG A 218 -10.96 -11.36 6.64
C ARG A 218 -11.01 -12.06 5.30
N ASP A 219 -11.53 -11.40 4.27
CA ASP A 219 -11.61 -11.99 2.93
C ASP A 219 -10.23 -12.22 2.32
N ALA A 220 -9.30 -11.27 2.52
CA ALA A 220 -7.90 -11.42 2.12
C ALA A 220 -7.19 -12.54 2.89
N ALA A 221 -7.38 -12.65 4.20
CA ALA A 221 -6.82 -13.73 5.03
C ALA A 221 -7.38 -15.10 4.61
N ALA A 222 -8.69 -15.20 4.39
CA ALA A 222 -9.34 -16.41 3.92
C ALA A 222 -8.82 -16.84 2.53
N HIS A 223 -8.60 -15.87 1.62
CA HIS A 223 -7.99 -16.17 0.33
C HIS A 223 -6.58 -16.75 0.45
N LEU A 224 -5.81 -16.30 1.44
CA LEU A 224 -4.47 -16.79 1.73
C LEU A 224 -4.45 -18.07 2.59
N GLY A 225 -5.62 -18.68 2.87
CA GLY A 225 -5.73 -19.86 3.72
C GLY A 225 -5.36 -19.62 5.19
N ARG A 226 -5.33 -18.35 5.63
CA ARG A 226 -5.10 -18.01 7.03
C ARG A 226 -6.39 -18.18 7.84
N PRO A 227 -6.30 -18.76 9.05
CA PRO A 227 -7.47 -18.88 9.92
C PRO A 227 -7.98 -17.50 10.31
N ALA A 228 -9.29 -17.42 10.56
CA ALA A 228 -9.89 -16.22 11.14
C ALA A 228 -9.28 -15.94 12.53
N PRO A 229 -9.26 -14.67 12.98
CA PRO A 229 -8.87 -14.34 14.35
C PRO A 229 -9.67 -15.17 15.35
N ALA A 230 -9.02 -15.65 16.41
CA ALA A 230 -9.76 -16.09 17.58
C ALA A 230 -10.50 -14.87 18.15
N THR A 231 -11.81 -14.99 18.31
CA THR A 231 -12.69 -13.94 18.84
C THR A 231 -12.36 -13.55 20.26
#